data_AF-A0A1X7JSR2-F1
#
_entry.id   AF-A0A1X7JSR2-F1
#
_cell.length_a   1.000
_cell.length_b   1.000
_cell.length_c   1.000
_cell.angle_alpha   90.00
_cell.angle_beta   90.00
_cell.angle_gamma   90.00
#
_symmetry.space_group_name_H-M   'P 1'
#
loop_
_entity.id
_entity.type
_entity.pdbx_description
1 polymer ?
#
loop_
_entity_poly.entity_id
_entity_poly.type
_entity_poly.pdbx_seq_one_letter_code
_entity_poly.pdbx_strand_id
1 'polypeptide(L)'
;MKLFALPIRFGIAVSGSLIAYFLLLSLFNLHTNIFYSLFNGVITGFGIYEAIKYFRLKEGPAFNYGKGFTAGIVTGFVGTLIFTIFFAFYATEINLGFLDELSKVWFRDYNTSEGIVFFTVAIMGFATTLVLTLSFMQLFKTSNNLKRKSV
;
A
#
# COMPACT_ATOMS: atom_id res chain seq x y z
N MET A 1 11.41 -4.48 22.20
CA MET A 1 11.40 -3.51 21.07
C MET A 1 11.48 -4.19 19.68
N LYS A 2 10.58 -5.14 19.31
CA LYS A 2 10.64 -5.82 17.99
C LYS A 2 9.29 -5.94 17.25
N LEU A 3 8.25 -5.22 17.69
CA LEU A 3 6.91 -5.28 17.06
C LEU A 3 6.86 -4.49 15.73
N PHE A 4 7.56 -3.36 15.61
CA PHE A 4 7.53 -2.54 14.38
C PHE A 4 8.55 -2.92 13.31
N ALA A 5 9.67 -3.54 13.69
CA ALA A 5 10.74 -3.87 12.75
C ALA A 5 10.29 -4.83 11.64
N LEU A 6 9.30 -5.68 11.90
CA LEU A 6 8.80 -6.65 10.94
C LEU A 6 7.82 -6.01 9.93
N PRO A 7 6.74 -5.30 10.35
CA PRO A 7 5.90 -4.53 9.44
C PRO A 7 6.66 -3.55 8.54
N ILE A 8 7.70 -2.90 9.06
CA ILE A 8 8.55 -1.97 8.29
C ILE A 8 9.32 -2.72 7.18
N ARG A 9 9.88 -3.90 7.48
CA ARG A 9 10.58 -4.72 6.46
C ARG A 9 9.63 -5.15 5.34
N PHE A 10 8.41 -5.56 5.68
CA PHE A 10 7.39 -5.85 4.69
C PHE A 10 7.04 -4.58 3.90
N GLY A 11 6.93 -3.42 4.55
CA GLY A 11 6.68 -2.14 3.86
C GLY A 11 7.77 -1.81 2.84
N ILE A 12 9.04 -2.02 3.19
CA ILE A 12 10.17 -1.83 2.27
C ILE A 12 10.10 -2.81 1.09
N ALA A 13 9.78 -4.07 1.34
CA ALA A 13 9.62 -5.08 0.28
C ALA A 13 8.45 -4.75 -0.66
N VAL A 14 7.33 -4.26 -0.10
CA VAL A 14 6.17 -3.79 -0.87
C VAL A 14 6.55 -2.58 -1.72
N SER A 15 7.24 -1.59 -1.16
CA SER A 15 7.71 -0.44 -1.95
C SER A 15 8.65 -0.87 -3.07
N GLY A 16 9.58 -1.80 -2.82
CA GLY A 16 10.46 -2.31 -3.86
C GLY A 16 9.68 -2.98 -5.00
N SER A 17 8.64 -3.74 -4.65
CA SER A 17 7.75 -4.40 -5.62
C SER A 17 6.93 -3.38 -6.43
N LEU A 18 6.38 -2.35 -5.78
CA LEU A 18 5.65 -1.27 -6.44
C LEU A 18 6.55 -0.47 -7.38
N ILE A 19 7.76 -0.14 -6.95
CA ILE A 19 8.76 0.57 -7.77
C ILE A 19 9.17 -0.28 -8.98
N ALA A 20 9.48 -1.56 -8.78
CA ALA A 20 9.85 -2.46 -9.86
C ALA A 20 8.70 -2.61 -10.88
N TYR A 21 7.47 -2.77 -10.41
CA TYR A 21 6.29 -2.83 -11.28
C TYR A 21 6.07 -1.53 -12.07
N PHE A 22 6.21 -0.38 -11.40
CA PHE A 22 6.10 0.93 -12.05
C PHE A 22 7.18 1.13 -13.12
N LEU A 23 8.44 0.78 -12.83
CA LEU A 23 9.54 0.87 -13.79
C LEU A 23 9.32 -0.06 -14.98
N LEU A 24 8.84 -1.29 -14.77
CA LEU A 24 8.49 -2.21 -15.85
C LEU A 24 7.40 -1.61 -16.76
N LEU A 25 6.35 -1.03 -16.18
CA LEU A 25 5.30 -0.36 -16.96
C LEU A 25 5.81 0.87 -17.71
N SER A 26 6.76 1.60 -17.11
CA SER A 26 7.41 2.76 -17.73
C SER A 26 8.15 2.38 -19.01
N LEU A 27 8.85 1.25 -19.03
CA LEU A 27 9.56 0.77 -20.23
C LEU A 27 8.63 0.56 -21.45
N PHE A 28 7.35 0.28 -21.21
CA PHE A 28 6.34 0.09 -22.26
C PHE A 28 5.37 1.28 -22.41
N ASN A 29 5.62 2.39 -21.71
CA ASN A 29 4.70 3.54 -21.62
C ASN A 29 3.27 3.19 -21.13
N LEU A 30 3.08 2.04 -20.48
CA LEU A 30 1.78 1.58 -19.99
C LEU A 30 1.43 2.17 -18.61
N HIS A 31 2.40 2.77 -17.94
CA HIS A 31 2.24 3.41 -16.62
C HIS A 31 1.26 4.60 -16.59
N THR A 32 0.90 5.18 -17.74
CA THR A 32 -0.10 6.25 -17.86
C THR A 32 -1.54 5.73 -17.90
N ASN A 33 -1.73 4.43 -18.12
CA ASN A 33 -3.05 3.83 -18.21
C ASN A 33 -3.53 3.34 -16.82
N ILE A 34 -4.68 3.84 -16.41
CA ILE A 34 -5.33 3.61 -15.11
C ILE A 34 -5.50 2.12 -14.78
N PHE A 35 -5.80 1.27 -15.76
CA PHE A 35 -6.03 -0.15 -15.53
C PHE A 35 -4.78 -0.85 -14.98
N TYR A 36 -3.58 -0.45 -15.42
CA TYR A 36 -2.34 -1.01 -14.91
C TYR A 36 -2.04 -0.53 -13.49
N SER A 37 -2.50 0.67 -13.11
CA SER A 37 -2.35 1.16 -11.74
C SER A 37 -3.20 0.39 -10.72
N LEU A 38 -4.29 -0.27 -11.13
CA LEU A 38 -5.08 -1.12 -10.23
C LEU A 38 -4.26 -2.26 -9.63
N PHE A 39 -3.26 -2.76 -10.36
CA PHE A 39 -2.37 -3.81 -9.90
C PHE A 39 -1.51 -3.37 -8.71
N ASN A 40 -1.26 -2.07 -8.53
CA ASN A 40 -0.61 -1.53 -7.32
C ASN A 40 -1.41 -1.88 -6.05
N GLY A 41 -2.74 -1.88 -6.15
CA GLY A 41 -3.62 -2.30 -5.07
C GLY A 41 -3.48 -3.81 -4.76
N VAL A 42 -3.25 -4.63 -5.79
CA VAL A 42 -3.00 -6.07 -5.61
C VAL A 42 -1.67 -6.32 -4.91
N ILE A 43 -0.59 -5.66 -5.34
CA ILE A 43 0.74 -5.75 -4.71
C ILE A 43 0.66 -5.28 -3.25
N THR A 44 0.05 -4.12 -3.00
CA THR A 44 -0.13 -3.57 -1.66
C THR A 44 -0.98 -4.49 -0.79
N GLY A 45 -2.06 -5.03 -1.33
CA GLY A 45 -2.94 -5.96 -0.61
C GLY A 45 -2.25 -7.25 -0.24
N PHE A 46 -1.50 -7.86 -1.17
CA PHE A 46 -0.71 -9.04 -0.90
C PHE A 46 0.33 -8.79 0.19
N GLY A 47 1.03 -7.65 0.12
CA GLY A 47 1.99 -7.23 1.13
C GLY A 47 1.41 -7.06 2.53
N ILE A 48 0.27 -6.37 2.63
CA ILE A 48 -0.46 -6.18 3.90
C ILE A 48 -0.95 -7.53 4.44
N TYR A 49 -1.53 -8.37 3.58
CA TYR A 49 -2.03 -9.69 3.96
C TYR A 49 -0.92 -10.58 4.53
N GLU A 50 0.21 -10.71 3.82
CA GLU A 50 1.34 -11.52 4.27
C GLU A 50 1.98 -10.94 5.54
N ALA A 51 2.08 -9.61 5.67
CA ALA A 51 2.55 -8.97 6.88
C ALA A 51 1.68 -9.32 8.09
N ILE A 52 0.35 -9.19 7.98
CA ILE A 52 -0.60 -9.52 9.07
C ILE A 52 -0.56 -11.01 9.40
N LYS A 53 -0.54 -11.88 8.39
CA LYS A 53 -0.48 -13.34 8.55
C LYS A 53 0.79 -13.77 9.27
N TYR A 54 1.94 -13.26 8.86
CA TYR A 54 3.21 -13.55 9.52
C TYR A 54 3.22 -13.00 10.96
N PHE A 55 2.68 -11.80 11.17
CA PHE A 55 2.56 -11.23 12.52
C PHE A 55 1.71 -12.09 13.45
N ARG A 56 0.60 -12.63 12.93
CA ARG A 56 -0.26 -13.58 13.64
C ARG A 56 0.45 -14.87 14.00
N LEU A 57 1.23 -15.45 13.07
CA LEU A 57 2.01 -16.66 13.34
C LEU A 57 3.07 -16.43 14.43
N LYS A 58 3.70 -15.26 14.44
CA LYS A 58 4.73 -14.90 15.41
C LYS A 58 4.18 -14.62 16.82
N GLU A 59 3.05 -13.93 16.92
CA GLU A 59 2.42 -13.59 18.21
C GLU A 59 1.54 -14.73 18.76
N GLY A 60 1.09 -15.67 17.91
CA GLY A 60 0.31 -16.84 18.29
C GLY A 60 -0.92 -16.47 19.13
N PRO A 61 -1.05 -16.96 20.38
CA PRO A 61 -2.19 -16.67 21.25
C PRO A 61 -2.25 -15.21 21.74
N ALA A 62 -1.15 -14.46 21.67
CA ALA A 62 -1.12 -13.04 22.05
C ALA A 62 -1.56 -12.11 20.90
N PHE A 63 -1.92 -12.67 19.73
CA PHE A 63 -2.42 -11.91 18.60
C PHE A 63 -3.82 -11.36 18.90
N ASN A 64 -3.99 -10.07 18.66
CA ASN A 64 -5.27 -9.38 18.80
C ASN A 64 -5.54 -8.49 17.59
N TYR A 65 -6.76 -7.99 17.50
CA TYR A 65 -7.20 -7.14 16.38
C TYR A 65 -6.31 -5.89 16.23
N GLY A 66 -6.02 -5.19 17.33
CA GLY A 66 -5.22 -3.97 17.30
C GLY A 66 -3.80 -4.18 16.77
N LYS A 67 -3.14 -5.28 17.17
CA LYS A 67 -1.80 -5.65 16.69
C LYS A 67 -1.78 -5.95 15.19
N GLY A 68 -2.75 -6.71 14.70
CA GLY A 68 -2.89 -7.00 13.26
C GLY A 68 -3.18 -5.73 12.46
N PHE A 69 -4.08 -4.88 12.95
CA PHE A 69 -4.39 -3.60 12.33
C PHE A 69 -3.16 -2.71 12.24
N THR A 70 -2.42 -2.55 13.34
CA THR A 70 -1.16 -1.78 13.36
C THR A 70 -0.14 -2.36 12.40
N ALA A 71 0.01 -3.69 12.32
CA ALA A 71 0.93 -4.31 11.38
C ALA A 71 0.56 -3.96 9.92
N GLY A 72 -0.72 -4.07 9.54
CA GLY A 72 -1.18 -3.74 8.20
C GLY A 72 -1.01 -2.26 7.84
N ILE A 73 -1.42 -1.35 8.73
CA ILE A 73 -1.26 0.10 8.52
C ILE A 73 0.21 0.48 8.38
N VAL A 74 1.07 0.01 9.28
CA VAL A 74 2.51 0.35 9.23
C VAL A 74 3.14 -0.17 7.93
N THR A 75 2.83 -1.40 7.52
CA THR A 75 3.35 -1.96 6.27
C THR A 75 2.91 -1.14 5.04
N GLY A 76 1.61 -0.85 4.91
CA GLY A 76 1.11 -0.12 3.74
C GLY A 76 1.50 1.36 3.75
N PHE A 77 1.55 2.03 4.90
CA PHE A 77 1.99 3.42 4.99
C PHE A 77 3.47 3.57 4.64
N VAL A 78 4.34 2.70 5.17
CA VAL A 78 5.76 2.71 4.81
C VAL A 78 5.94 2.45 3.32
N GLY A 79 5.22 1.46 2.78
CA GLY A 79 5.25 1.16 1.34
C GLY A 79 4.80 2.35 0.48
N THR A 80 3.69 2.99 0.86
CA THR A 80 3.11 4.15 0.15
C THR A 80 4.03 5.35 0.22
N LEU A 81 4.62 5.65 1.37
CA LEU A 81 5.47 6.81 1.56
C LEU A 81 6.76 6.68 0.73
N ILE A 82 7.42 5.52 0.77
CA ILE A 82 8.61 5.25 -0.05
C ILE A 82 8.27 5.32 -1.53
N PHE A 83 7.16 4.70 -1.96
CA PHE A 83 6.72 4.73 -3.35
C PHE A 83 6.41 6.16 -3.81
N THR A 84 5.76 6.97 -2.99
CA THR A 84 5.42 8.37 -3.31
C THR A 84 6.68 9.21 -3.49
N ILE A 85 7.69 9.05 -2.62
CA ILE A 85 8.98 9.75 -2.77
C ILE A 85 9.66 9.34 -4.07
N PHE A 86 9.72 8.03 -4.36
CA PHE A 86 10.26 7.53 -5.62
C PHE A 86 9.50 8.11 -6.82
N PHE A 87 8.17 8.11 -6.78
CA PHE A 87 7.31 8.61 -7.84
C PHE A 87 7.54 10.10 -8.09
N ALA A 88 7.66 10.90 -7.02
CA ALA A 88 8.00 12.31 -7.12
C ALA A 88 9.36 12.51 -7.80
N PHE A 89 10.40 11.81 -7.34
CA PHE A 89 11.73 11.88 -7.96
C PHE A 89 11.74 11.44 -9.42
N TYR A 90 11.03 10.36 -9.75
CA TYR A 90 10.92 9.86 -11.12
C TYR A 90 10.25 10.88 -12.05
N ALA A 91 9.19 11.51 -11.56
CA ALA A 91 8.42 12.50 -12.31
C ALA A 91 9.19 13.82 -12.53
N THR A 92 10.05 14.23 -11.59
CA THR A 92 10.79 15.49 -11.69
C THR A 92 12.16 15.34 -12.36
N GLU A 93 12.89 14.24 -12.12
CA GLU A 93 14.28 14.09 -12.57
C GLU A 93 14.44 13.13 -13.76
N ILE A 94 13.54 12.16 -13.93
CA ILE A 94 13.69 11.11 -14.95
C ILE A 94 12.79 11.37 -16.16
N ASN A 95 11.51 11.66 -15.94
CA ASN A 95 10.56 11.90 -17.01
C ASN A 95 9.70 13.14 -16.75
N LEU A 96 10.22 14.30 -17.14
CA LEU A 96 9.56 15.60 -17.03
C LEU A 96 8.20 15.67 -17.76
N GLY A 97 7.99 14.84 -18.80
CA GLY A 97 6.72 14.80 -19.56
C GLY A 97 5.66 13.89 -18.94
N PHE A 98 6.04 13.03 -17.98
CA PHE A 98 5.14 12.04 -17.40
C PHE A 98 3.99 12.67 -16.62
N LEU A 99 4.26 13.75 -15.88
CA LEU A 99 3.21 14.45 -15.13
C LEU A 99 2.17 15.09 -16.03
N ASP A 100 2.59 15.64 -17.16
CA ASP A 100 1.69 16.23 -18.15
C ASP A 100 0.79 15.15 -18.78
N GLU A 101 1.37 14.00 -19.14
CA GLU A 101 0.59 12.88 -19.69
C GLU A 101 -0.39 12.32 -18.65
N LEU A 102 0.06 12.13 -17.41
CA LEU A 102 -0.77 11.62 -16.34
C LEU A 102 -1.87 12.62 -15.95
N SER A 103 -1.56 13.91 -15.93
CA SER A 103 -2.51 15.00 -15.67
C SER A 103 -3.58 15.10 -16.75
N LYS A 104 -3.22 14.93 -18.03
CA LYS A 104 -4.21 14.88 -19.13
C LYS A 104 -5.18 13.71 -19.01
N VAL A 105 -4.79 12.62 -18.36
CA VAL A 105 -5.64 11.44 -18.16
C VAL A 105 -6.47 11.55 -16.88
N TRP A 106 -5.89 12.04 -15.78
CA TRP A 106 -6.52 12.12 -14.45
C TRP A 106 -7.27 13.43 -14.18
N PHE A 107 -6.79 14.55 -14.72
CA PHE A 107 -7.18 15.91 -14.36
C PHE A 107 -7.49 16.77 -15.59
N ARG A 108 -8.13 16.20 -16.62
CA ARG A 108 -8.45 16.82 -17.94
C ARG A 108 -8.85 18.30 -17.90
N ASP A 109 -9.51 18.76 -16.84
CA ASP A 109 -10.09 20.10 -16.72
C ASP A 109 -9.40 21.02 -15.69
N TYR A 110 -8.31 20.58 -15.04
CA TYR A 110 -7.60 21.37 -14.04
C TYR A 110 -6.20 21.76 -14.55
N ASN A 111 -5.87 23.06 -14.48
CA ASN A 111 -4.49 23.57 -14.51
C ASN A 111 -3.77 23.08 -13.25
N THR A 112 -3.46 21.78 -13.23
CA THR A 112 -3.04 21.07 -12.03
C THR A 112 -1.55 21.25 -11.86
N SER A 113 -1.12 21.84 -10.75
CA SER A 113 0.30 21.87 -10.40
C SER A 113 0.80 20.44 -10.12
N GLU A 114 2.03 20.18 -10.52
CA GLU A 114 2.74 18.89 -10.31
C GLU A 114 2.60 18.36 -8.88
N GLY A 115 2.64 19.27 -7.89
CA GLY A 115 2.49 18.94 -6.47
C GLY A 115 1.13 18.32 -6.09
N ILE A 116 0.04 18.72 -6.75
CA ILE A 116 -1.30 18.16 -6.49
C ILE A 116 -1.35 16.69 -6.93
N VAL A 117 -0.72 16.35 -8.05
CA VAL A 117 -0.67 14.97 -8.57
C VAL A 117 0.01 14.04 -7.56
N PHE A 118 1.16 14.45 -7.01
CA PHE A 118 1.87 13.67 -5.99
C PHE A 118 1.02 13.45 -4.74
N PHE A 119 0.33 14.50 -4.30
CA PHE A 119 -0.55 14.43 -3.13
C PHE A 119 -1.73 13.49 -3.36
N THR A 120 -2.33 13.52 -4.55
CA THR A 120 -3.42 12.61 -4.93
C THR A 120 -2.97 11.15 -4.94
N VAL A 121 -1.79 10.85 -5.49
CA VAL A 121 -1.21 9.49 -5.47
C VAL A 121 -0.96 9.03 -4.03
N ALA A 122 -0.42 9.90 -3.17
CA ALA A 122 -0.18 9.59 -1.76
C ALA A 122 -1.48 9.25 -1.01
N ILE A 123 -2.52 10.09 -1.16
CA ILE A 123 -3.83 9.86 -0.54
C ILE A 123 -4.44 8.54 -1.02
N MET A 124 -4.38 8.26 -2.33
CA MET A 124 -4.88 7.00 -2.88
C MET A 124 -4.17 5.79 -2.26
N GLY A 125 -2.85 5.84 -2.10
CA GLY A 125 -2.09 4.78 -1.46
C GLY A 125 -2.46 4.58 0.01
N PHE A 126 -2.65 5.68 0.76
CA PHE A 126 -3.09 5.61 2.16
C PHE A 126 -4.52 5.09 2.30
N ALA A 127 -5.44 5.54 1.44
CA ALA A 127 -6.82 5.06 1.43
C ALA A 127 -6.87 3.56 1.11
N THR A 128 -6.13 3.11 0.10
CA THR A 128 -6.01 1.69 -0.27
C THR A 128 -5.45 0.87 0.88
N THR A 129 -4.41 1.36 1.55
CA THR A 129 -3.84 0.71 2.73
C THR A 129 -4.87 0.56 3.85
N LEU A 130 -5.62 1.61 4.15
CA LEU A 130 -6.62 1.61 5.21
C LEU A 130 -7.73 0.59 4.90
N VAL A 131 -8.32 0.67 3.70
CA VAL A 131 -9.40 -0.22 3.26
C VAL A 131 -8.93 -1.68 3.29
N LEU A 132 -7.80 -1.99 2.68
CA LEU A 132 -7.27 -3.37 2.63
C LEU A 132 -6.93 -3.89 4.02
N THR A 133 -6.33 -3.06 4.87
CA THR A 133 -6.04 -3.46 6.26
C THR A 133 -7.33 -3.81 6.99
N LEU A 134 -8.37 -2.96 6.91
CA LEU A 134 -9.66 -3.23 7.55
C LEU A 134 -10.32 -4.51 6.99
N SER A 135 -10.28 -4.70 5.67
CA SER A 135 -10.80 -5.89 5.00
C SER A 135 -10.10 -7.17 5.46
N PHE A 136 -8.77 -7.19 5.48
CA PHE A 136 -8.02 -8.37 5.93
C PHE A 136 -8.19 -8.62 7.43
N MET A 137 -8.31 -7.57 8.24
CA MET A 137 -8.57 -7.73 9.66
C MET A 137 -9.92 -8.39 9.97
N GLN A 138 -10.91 -8.31 9.07
CA GLN A 138 -12.13 -9.12 9.20
C GLN A 138 -11.85 -10.62 9.04
N LEU A 139 -10.90 -10.98 8.17
CA LEU A 139 -10.49 -12.37 7.91
C LEU A 139 -9.61 -12.92 9.04
N PHE A 140 -8.77 -12.09 9.66
CA PHE A 140 -7.86 -12.48 10.74
C PHE A 140 -8.44 -12.34 12.16
N LYS A 141 -9.70 -11.91 12.29
CA LYS A 141 -10.36 -11.73 13.59
C LYS A 141 -10.42 -13.06 14.36
N THR A 142 -9.89 -13.07 15.58
CA THR A 142 -10.10 -14.20 16.51
C THR A 142 -11.58 -14.24 16.91
N SER A 143 -12.25 -15.36 16.67
CA SER A 143 -13.64 -15.55 17.07
C SER A 143 -13.76 -15.44 18.59
N ASN A 144 -14.56 -14.47 19.04
CA ASN A 144 -14.87 -14.27 20.45
C ASN A 144 -16.16 -15.02 20.84
N ASN A 145 -16.47 -16.12 20.13
CA ASN A 145 -17.56 -17.01 20.54
C ASN A 145 -17.22 -17.51 21.94
N LEU A 146 -17.99 -17.06 22.93
CA LEU A 146 -18.04 -17.64 24.25
C LEU A 146 -18.19 -19.15 24.04
N LYS A 147 -17.17 -19.93 24.40
CA LYS A 147 -17.35 -21.38 24.54
C LYS A 147 -18.52 -21.53 25.50
N ARG A 148 -19.68 -21.94 24.98
CA ARG A 148 -20.83 -22.33 25.79
C ARG A 148 -20.29 -23.33 26.81
N LYS A 149 -20.18 -22.93 28.08
CA LYS A 149 -19.88 -23.86 29.17
C LYS A 149 -20.93 -24.96 29.02
N SER A 150 -20.49 -26.17 28.67
CA SER A 150 -21.33 -27.35 28.82
C SER A 150 -21.65 -27.43 30.30
N VAL A 151 -22.92 -27.18 30.63
CA VAL A 151 -23.51 -27.49 31.92
C VAL A 151 -23.49 -29.00 32.09
#